data_AF-A0A9W9M5L2-F1
#
_entry.id   AF-A0A9W9M5L2-F1
#
_cell.length_a   1.000
_cell.length_b   1.000
_cell.length_c   1.000
_cell.angle_alpha   90.00
_cell.angle_beta   90.00
_cell.angle_gamma   90.00
#
_symmetry.space_group_name_H-M   'P 1'
#
loop_
_entity.id
_entity.type
_entity.pdbx_description
1 polymer ?
#
loop_
_entity_poly.entity_id
_entity_poly.type
_entity_poly.pdbx_seq_one_letter_code
_entity_poly.pdbx_strand_id
1 'polypeptide(L)'
;MTLAIAGFDVAQAPAIPPEEGAANKWLHFILPPRSSKGLPESEKNAAFPVDTIFERDVAVTMRDGVKLYCDIFRPKGRSNIPAILIWSPYGKGGNGPHGLHMIEGRFGVPEERLSGYEKFEGLDPADWVGHDYAIINFDLRGCWNPKAPSRSQDGRDGYDAIEHVAQLDWCNGKVALAGNSWLAMSQWFIAAEQPPHLAAFAPWEGASDFYRDTLCRGGTPYPYQRFWKILESSMIGRGQVEAITDMLTRYPLYNEYWEDKRAKLDRVKAPCYVLASYSTSLHTSGSIGGYNALDARINDESTEDLRKFLDFYTKDIQNDWPATPRIRVSLLPFNEAPIDNKPFPAYPVPQTQYTKLFLTESGDLSPQPPSSSSELSYLSDFVPTKPDHNSEELIFTYKFGKPTWLLGYSKVILHLSADIPQDLDVFVQLRKMDKSGAILQHMNVPLKQLVPPKRSPDEVSNTCFLKYLGPTGALRVTHARTKIPSSDPNAWPKYRNDKKEAAGKGRSSISPRSSYLASWHYF
;
A
#
# COMPACT_ATOMS: atom_id res chain seq x y z
N MET A 1 6.00 -27.54 16.78
CA MET A 1 6.84 -27.55 15.57
C MET A 1 7.18 -26.10 15.27
N THR A 2 8.46 -25.78 15.09
CA THR A 2 8.89 -24.46 14.61
C THR A 2 8.38 -24.28 13.17
N LEU A 3 7.74 -23.14 12.90
CA LEU A 3 7.32 -22.78 11.54
C LEU A 3 8.60 -22.46 10.74
N ALA A 4 8.76 -23.07 9.57
CA ALA A 4 9.89 -22.83 8.69
C ALA A 4 9.42 -22.58 7.26
N ILE A 5 10.04 -21.61 6.59
CA ILE A 5 9.78 -21.29 5.17
C ILE A 5 11.12 -21.35 4.45
N ALA A 6 11.22 -22.20 3.43
CA ALA A 6 12.45 -22.42 2.67
C ALA A 6 13.69 -22.70 3.55
N GLY A 7 13.52 -23.40 4.68
CA GLY A 7 14.59 -23.71 5.63
C GLY A 7 14.95 -22.60 6.61
N PHE A 8 14.26 -21.46 6.58
CA PHE A 8 14.43 -20.37 7.54
C PHE A 8 13.41 -20.49 8.68
N ASP A 9 13.90 -20.44 9.92
CA ASP A 9 13.05 -20.45 11.11
C ASP A 9 12.25 -19.15 11.23
N VAL A 10 10.94 -19.27 11.21
CA VAL A 10 10.00 -18.15 11.27
C VAL A 10 9.76 -17.76 12.72
N ALA A 11 10.13 -16.54 13.08
CA ALA A 11 9.80 -15.94 14.36
C ALA A 11 8.29 -15.71 14.47
N GLN A 12 7.75 -15.91 15.66
CA GLN A 12 6.33 -15.82 15.94
C GLN A 12 6.11 -14.94 17.17
N ALA A 13 5.03 -14.15 17.15
CA ALA A 13 4.59 -13.32 18.26
C ALA A 13 3.17 -13.71 18.67
N PRO A 14 2.82 -13.60 19.96
CA PRO A 14 1.46 -13.88 20.40
C PRO A 14 0.48 -12.89 19.80
N ALA A 15 -0.62 -13.41 19.25
CA ALA A 15 -1.78 -12.59 18.91
C ALA A 15 -2.53 -12.20 20.19
N ILE A 16 -3.34 -11.14 20.13
CA ILE A 16 -4.22 -10.75 21.23
C ILE A 16 -5.43 -11.69 21.24
N PRO A 17 -5.65 -12.48 22.30
CA PRO A 17 -6.82 -13.36 22.39
C PRO A 17 -8.12 -12.54 22.41
N PRO A 18 -9.16 -12.96 21.67
CA PRO A 18 -10.44 -12.27 21.67
C PRO A 18 -11.07 -12.09 23.05
N GLU A 19 -10.88 -13.06 23.94
CA GLU A 19 -11.42 -13.06 25.30
C GLU A 19 -10.72 -12.10 26.27
N GLU A 20 -9.58 -11.50 25.91
CA GLU A 20 -8.88 -10.57 26.79
C GLU A 20 -9.54 -9.18 26.86
N GLY A 21 -9.42 -8.52 28.02
CA GLY A 21 -9.92 -7.15 28.22
C GLY A 21 -9.35 -6.12 27.23
N ALA A 22 -8.14 -6.37 26.71
CA ALA A 22 -7.52 -5.59 25.65
C ALA A 22 -8.29 -5.74 24.32
N ALA A 23 -8.78 -6.93 23.99
CA ALA A 23 -9.68 -7.17 22.86
C ALA A 23 -11.09 -6.62 23.12
N ASN A 24 -11.58 -6.61 24.37
CA ASN A 24 -12.91 -6.07 24.71
C ASN A 24 -13.11 -4.59 24.37
N LYS A 25 -12.04 -3.76 24.44
CA LYS A 25 -12.09 -2.36 23.97
C LYS A 25 -12.41 -2.25 22.47
N TRP A 26 -12.11 -3.32 21.72
CA TRP A 26 -12.27 -3.39 20.27
C TRP A 26 -13.48 -4.24 19.86
N LEU A 27 -13.89 -5.21 20.66
CA LEU A 27 -15.07 -6.07 20.44
C LEU A 27 -16.39 -5.30 20.38
N HIS A 28 -16.52 -4.17 21.08
CA HIS A 28 -17.67 -3.26 20.94
C HIS A 28 -17.81 -2.67 19.52
N PHE A 29 -16.74 -2.69 18.72
CA PHE A 29 -16.72 -2.30 17.31
C PHE A 29 -16.84 -3.48 16.34
N ILE A 30 -16.86 -4.73 16.82
CA ILE A 30 -16.81 -5.94 15.97
C ILE A 30 -18.21 -6.41 15.59
N LEU A 31 -19.23 -6.19 16.43
CA LEU A 31 -20.62 -6.55 16.09
C LEU A 31 -21.60 -5.59 16.79
N PRO A 32 -22.55 -4.96 16.07
CA PRO A 32 -23.69 -4.35 16.74
C PRO A 32 -24.45 -5.41 17.54
N PRO A 33 -25.05 -5.05 18.70
CA PRO A 33 -25.77 -6.00 19.55
C PRO A 33 -26.89 -6.70 18.78
N ARG A 34 -27.15 -7.97 19.12
CA ARG A 34 -28.25 -8.78 18.57
C ARG A 34 -29.58 -8.02 18.72
N SER A 35 -30.01 -7.35 17.67
CA SER A 35 -31.41 -6.97 17.51
C SER A 35 -32.18 -8.25 17.16
N SER A 36 -33.28 -8.51 17.86
CA SER A 36 -34.23 -9.59 17.54
C SER A 36 -34.97 -9.36 16.21
N LYS A 37 -34.67 -8.27 15.50
CA LYS A 37 -35.26 -7.83 14.24
C LYS A 37 -34.20 -7.26 13.28
N GLY A 38 -33.22 -8.06 12.87
CA GLY A 38 -32.33 -7.68 11.78
C GLY A 38 -31.46 -6.44 12.06
N LEU A 39 -30.89 -5.91 10.98
CA LEU A 39 -29.86 -4.86 10.87
C LEU A 39 -30.08 -3.63 11.79
N PRO A 40 -29.03 -2.82 12.08
CA PRO A 40 -29.04 -1.80 13.12
C PRO A 40 -30.12 -0.76 12.86
N GLU A 41 -30.97 -0.53 13.86
CA GLU A 41 -31.95 0.56 13.88
C GLU A 41 -31.35 1.91 14.37
N SER A 42 -30.02 2.03 14.52
CA SER A 42 -29.44 3.28 15.02
C SER A 42 -29.39 4.35 13.93
N GLU A 43 -29.97 5.53 14.19
CA GLU A 43 -29.93 6.73 13.33
C GLU A 43 -28.53 7.19 12.87
N LYS A 44 -27.46 6.58 13.40
CA LYS A 44 -26.06 6.94 13.14
C LYS A 44 -25.37 6.17 12.03
N ASN A 45 -25.90 5.03 11.58
CA ASN A 45 -25.25 4.17 10.59
C ASN A 45 -26.04 4.17 9.27
N ALA A 46 -25.34 3.89 8.16
CA ALA A 46 -25.97 3.71 6.87
C ALA A 46 -26.93 2.51 6.88
N ALA A 47 -28.16 2.75 6.41
CA ALA A 47 -29.16 1.70 6.26
C ALA A 47 -28.89 0.87 4.99
N PHE A 48 -29.27 -0.40 5.02
CA PHE A 48 -29.24 -1.23 3.81
C PHE A 48 -30.39 -0.80 2.88
N PRO A 49 -30.12 -0.56 1.59
CA PRO A 49 -31.11 -0.04 0.65
C PRO A 49 -32.15 -1.08 0.22
N VAL A 50 -31.91 -2.36 0.52
CA VAL A 50 -32.78 -3.49 0.19
C VAL A 50 -32.83 -4.49 1.33
N ASP A 51 -33.90 -5.30 1.37
CA ASP A 51 -33.98 -6.47 2.26
C ASP A 51 -32.74 -7.34 2.08
N THR A 52 -31.95 -7.50 3.14
CA THR A 52 -30.64 -8.16 3.10
C THR A 52 -30.63 -9.39 3.98
N ILE A 53 -30.12 -10.49 3.45
CA ILE A 53 -29.78 -11.70 4.19
C ILE A 53 -28.38 -11.51 4.76
N PHE A 54 -28.24 -11.76 6.06
CA PHE A 54 -26.97 -11.81 6.77
C PHE A 54 -26.77 -13.23 7.33
N GLU A 55 -25.82 -13.96 6.75
CA GLU A 55 -25.41 -15.29 7.22
C GLU A 55 -24.07 -15.14 7.95
N ARG A 56 -24.06 -15.47 9.24
CA ARG A 56 -22.89 -15.27 10.10
C ARG A 56 -22.15 -16.57 10.35
N ASP A 57 -20.82 -16.49 10.45
CA ASP A 57 -19.95 -17.60 10.83
C ASP A 57 -20.08 -18.81 9.89
N VAL A 58 -20.24 -18.55 8.59
CA VAL A 58 -20.28 -19.59 7.57
C VAL A 58 -18.91 -20.22 7.45
N ALA A 59 -18.83 -21.54 7.66
CA ALA A 59 -17.56 -22.27 7.65
C ALA A 59 -17.17 -22.72 6.24
N VAL A 60 -15.96 -22.36 5.81
CA VAL A 60 -15.36 -22.79 4.55
C VAL A 60 -14.16 -23.67 4.85
N THR A 61 -14.14 -24.89 4.30
CA THR A 61 -13.06 -25.86 4.56
C THR A 61 -12.01 -25.75 3.46
N MET A 62 -10.78 -25.40 3.84
CA MET A 62 -9.62 -25.32 2.96
C MET A 62 -9.16 -26.73 2.55
N ARG A 63 -8.30 -26.84 1.53
CA ARG A 63 -7.77 -28.12 1.04
C ARG A 63 -7.02 -28.95 2.08
N ASP A 64 -6.49 -28.32 3.12
CA ASP A 64 -5.78 -28.97 4.23
C ASP A 64 -6.70 -29.32 5.42
N GLY A 65 -8.02 -29.17 5.26
CA GLY A 65 -9.04 -29.47 6.26
C GLY A 65 -9.23 -28.38 7.32
N VAL A 66 -8.44 -27.30 7.28
CA VAL A 66 -8.68 -26.15 8.18
C VAL A 66 -9.95 -25.42 7.77
N LYS A 67 -10.76 -25.04 8.77
CA LYS A 67 -11.96 -24.23 8.58
C LYS A 67 -11.64 -22.76 8.79
N LEU A 68 -11.93 -21.96 7.78
CA LEU A 68 -12.04 -20.51 7.91
C LEU A 68 -13.52 -20.13 8.03
N TYR A 69 -13.79 -18.95 8.56
CA TYR A 69 -15.15 -18.47 8.79
C TYR A 69 -15.36 -17.15 8.06
N CYS A 70 -16.55 -16.97 7.50
CA CYS A 70 -16.93 -15.73 6.86
C CYS A 70 -18.35 -15.30 7.22
N ASP A 71 -18.61 -14.01 7.01
CA ASP A 71 -19.92 -13.38 7.11
C ASP A 71 -20.37 -12.99 5.71
N ILE A 72 -21.59 -13.38 5.32
CA ILE A 72 -22.15 -13.18 3.98
C ILE A 72 -23.33 -12.22 4.07
N PHE A 73 -23.27 -11.14 3.29
CA PHE A 73 -24.35 -10.19 3.09
C PHE A 73 -24.82 -10.27 1.65
N ARG A 74 -26.10 -10.50 1.41
CA ARG A 74 -26.66 -10.62 0.05
C ARG A 74 -28.12 -10.20 -0.02
N PRO A 75 -28.62 -9.74 -1.18
CA PRO A 75 -30.01 -9.30 -1.30
C PRO A 75 -30.98 -10.48 -1.18
N LYS A 76 -32.06 -10.30 -0.41
CA LYS A 76 -33.10 -11.31 -0.19
C LYS A 76 -33.90 -11.54 -1.48
N GLY A 77 -34.16 -12.81 -1.78
CA GLY A 77 -34.96 -13.19 -2.96
C GLY A 77 -34.24 -13.06 -4.31
N ARG A 78 -32.94 -12.74 -4.30
CA ARG A 78 -32.08 -12.75 -5.48
C ARG A 78 -31.19 -14.00 -5.50
N SER A 79 -30.93 -14.50 -6.70
CA SER A 79 -29.99 -15.59 -6.99
C SER A 79 -29.28 -15.26 -8.31
N ASN A 80 -28.29 -16.07 -8.69
CA ASN A 80 -27.44 -15.81 -9.85
C ASN A 80 -26.78 -14.42 -9.80
N ILE A 81 -26.21 -14.09 -8.63
CA ILE A 81 -25.48 -12.83 -8.40
C ILE A 81 -24.00 -13.09 -8.16
N PRO A 82 -23.11 -12.14 -8.50
CA PRO A 82 -21.68 -12.24 -8.19
C PRO A 82 -21.39 -12.02 -6.70
N ALA A 83 -20.25 -12.53 -6.25
CA ALA A 83 -19.74 -12.32 -4.90
C ALA A 83 -18.45 -11.50 -4.91
N ILE A 84 -18.27 -10.62 -3.91
CA ILE A 84 -17.03 -9.89 -3.65
C ILE A 84 -16.48 -10.33 -2.31
N LEU A 85 -15.26 -10.86 -2.31
CA LEU A 85 -14.56 -11.34 -1.13
C LEU A 85 -13.69 -10.24 -0.56
N ILE A 86 -13.85 -10.00 0.73
CA ILE A 86 -13.07 -9.04 1.52
C ILE A 86 -12.13 -9.82 2.45
N TRP A 87 -10.85 -9.83 2.10
CA TRP A 87 -9.86 -10.79 2.60
C TRP A 87 -8.71 -10.10 3.36
N SER A 88 -8.68 -10.20 4.70
CA SER A 88 -7.68 -9.53 5.55
C SER A 88 -7.72 -10.00 7.02
N PRO A 89 -6.67 -9.76 7.81
CA PRO A 89 -6.61 -10.23 9.19
C PRO A 89 -7.39 -9.38 10.21
N TYR A 90 -8.14 -8.37 9.75
CA TYR A 90 -8.73 -7.34 10.60
C TYR A 90 -10.08 -7.72 11.27
N GLY A 91 -10.50 -8.97 11.13
CA GLY A 91 -11.79 -9.45 11.63
C GLY A 91 -12.93 -9.26 10.62
N LYS A 92 -13.84 -10.24 10.52
CA LYS A 92 -14.96 -10.22 9.55
C LYS A 92 -16.13 -9.29 9.87
N GLY A 93 -16.15 -8.66 11.05
CA GLY A 93 -17.20 -7.74 11.47
C GLY A 93 -16.63 -6.41 11.98
N GLY A 94 -17.20 -5.32 11.46
CA GLY A 94 -16.93 -3.95 11.85
C GLY A 94 -15.49 -3.49 11.64
N ASN A 95 -15.18 -2.32 12.21
CA ASN A 95 -13.92 -1.63 12.00
C ASN A 95 -12.77 -2.11 12.90
N GLY A 96 -13.02 -3.01 13.86
CA GLY A 96 -12.00 -3.61 14.73
C GLY A 96 -11.09 -2.59 15.44
N PRO A 97 -9.86 -2.99 15.86
CA PRO A 97 -8.88 -2.06 16.42
C PRO A 97 -8.27 -1.09 15.40
N HIS A 98 -8.48 -1.34 14.11
CA HIS A 98 -7.87 -0.61 13.00
C HIS A 98 -8.83 0.39 12.37
N GLY A 99 -9.98 0.67 12.97
CA GLY A 99 -11.03 1.48 12.38
C GLY A 99 -10.64 2.90 12.00
N LEU A 100 -11.56 3.60 11.34
CA LEU A 100 -11.29 4.95 10.83
C LEU A 100 -10.88 5.98 11.90
N HIS A 101 -11.18 5.73 13.18
CA HIS A 101 -10.70 6.56 14.30
C HIS A 101 -9.19 6.45 14.57
N MET A 102 -8.48 5.51 13.94
CA MET A 102 -7.03 5.36 14.10
C MET A 102 -6.26 6.60 13.60
N ILE A 103 -6.83 7.32 12.63
CA ILE A 103 -6.30 8.58 12.12
C ILE A 103 -7.27 9.71 12.44
N GLU A 104 -6.69 10.84 12.83
CA GLU A 104 -7.42 12.09 13.05
C GLU A 104 -8.36 12.41 11.87
N GLY A 105 -9.59 12.82 12.18
CA GLY A 105 -10.54 13.23 11.15
C GLY A 105 -11.22 12.09 10.39
N ARG A 106 -11.07 10.83 10.85
CA ARG A 106 -11.72 9.63 10.27
C ARG A 106 -11.46 9.43 8.78
N PHE A 107 -10.29 9.84 8.28
CA PHE A 107 -9.98 9.87 6.84
C PHE A 107 -11.01 10.64 5.99
N GLY A 108 -11.81 11.52 6.62
CA GLY A 108 -12.90 12.23 5.98
C GLY A 108 -14.17 11.42 5.75
N VAL A 109 -14.31 10.26 6.39
CA VAL A 109 -15.50 9.39 6.29
C VAL A 109 -16.41 9.59 7.52
N PRO A 110 -17.60 10.19 7.34
CA PRO A 110 -18.59 10.33 8.40
C PRO A 110 -19.08 8.97 8.95
N GLU A 111 -19.63 8.94 10.16
CA GLU A 111 -20.16 7.70 10.75
C GLU A 111 -21.38 7.20 9.97
N GLU A 112 -22.25 8.13 9.56
CA GLU A 112 -23.47 7.88 8.80
C GLU A 112 -23.24 7.34 7.39
N ARG A 113 -22.00 7.35 6.90
CA ARG A 113 -21.63 6.74 5.62
C ARG A 113 -21.41 5.25 5.71
N LEU A 114 -21.30 4.68 6.91
CA LEU A 114 -20.95 3.29 7.11
C LEU A 114 -22.05 2.53 7.84
N SER A 115 -22.26 1.27 7.49
CA SER A 115 -23.29 0.41 8.07
C SER A 115 -22.91 -0.11 9.47
N GLY A 116 -21.62 -0.13 9.78
CA GLY A 116 -21.05 -0.81 10.94
C GLY A 116 -20.78 -2.31 10.71
N TYR A 117 -21.02 -2.83 9.50
CA TYR A 117 -20.67 -4.21 9.09
C TYR A 117 -19.55 -4.27 8.07
N GLU A 118 -19.12 -3.12 7.55
CA GLU A 118 -17.93 -3.03 6.75
C GLU A 118 -16.73 -3.56 7.53
N LYS A 119 -15.90 -4.30 6.83
CA LYS A 119 -14.59 -4.67 7.33
C LYS A 119 -13.64 -3.51 7.05
N PHE A 120 -12.72 -3.22 7.98
CA PHE A 120 -11.72 -2.17 7.77
C PHE A 120 -10.98 -2.34 6.42
N GLU A 121 -10.84 -1.24 5.67
CA GLU A 121 -10.28 -1.18 4.30
C GLU A 121 -11.07 -1.96 3.22
N GLY A 122 -12.24 -2.49 3.56
CA GLY A 122 -13.13 -3.24 2.69
C GLY A 122 -14.31 -2.42 2.16
N LEU A 123 -15.10 -3.05 1.30
CA LEU A 123 -16.36 -2.50 0.82
C LEU A 123 -17.45 -2.61 1.89
N ASP A 124 -18.30 -1.59 1.98
CA ASP A 124 -19.46 -1.61 2.88
C ASP A 124 -20.60 -2.45 2.28
N PRO A 125 -21.11 -3.48 2.99
CA PRO A 125 -22.29 -4.22 2.56
C PRO A 125 -23.52 -3.36 2.25
N ALA A 126 -23.76 -2.27 2.99
CA ALA A 126 -24.91 -1.40 2.74
C ALA A 126 -24.81 -0.66 1.41
N ASP A 127 -23.61 -0.35 0.94
CA ASP A 127 -23.41 0.29 -0.37
C ASP A 127 -23.57 -0.72 -1.51
N TRP A 128 -23.07 -1.95 -1.35
CA TRP A 128 -22.93 -2.88 -2.48
C TRP A 128 -24.04 -3.92 -2.63
N VAL A 129 -24.74 -4.28 -1.55
CA VAL A 129 -25.85 -5.25 -1.62
C VAL A 129 -27.01 -4.71 -2.46
N GLY A 130 -27.26 -3.38 -2.43
CA GLY A 130 -28.24 -2.71 -3.27
C GLY A 130 -27.93 -2.75 -4.77
N HIS A 131 -26.70 -3.12 -5.14
CA HIS A 131 -26.27 -3.28 -6.51
C HIS A 131 -26.25 -4.75 -6.96
N ASP A 132 -26.99 -5.64 -6.29
CA ASP A 132 -27.04 -7.08 -6.61
C ASP A 132 -25.66 -7.77 -6.54
N TYR A 133 -24.85 -7.41 -5.55
CA TYR A 133 -23.64 -8.13 -5.16
C TYR A 133 -23.83 -8.79 -3.79
N ALA A 134 -23.20 -9.96 -3.60
CA ALA A 134 -22.94 -10.46 -2.25
C ALA A 134 -21.59 -9.93 -1.75
N ILE A 135 -21.54 -9.41 -0.52
CA ILE A 135 -20.29 -9.04 0.16
C ILE A 135 -19.95 -10.12 1.18
N ILE A 136 -18.74 -10.67 1.11
CA ILE A 136 -18.30 -11.76 1.98
C ILE A 136 -17.02 -11.36 2.73
N ASN A 137 -17.15 -11.16 4.03
CA ASN A 137 -16.04 -10.82 4.91
C ASN A 137 -15.42 -12.11 5.48
N PHE A 138 -14.19 -12.43 5.08
CA PHE A 138 -13.46 -13.62 5.57
C PHE A 138 -12.55 -13.30 6.76
N ASP A 139 -12.50 -14.18 7.76
CA ASP A 139 -11.37 -14.23 8.70
C ASP A 139 -10.24 -15.09 8.11
N LEU A 140 -9.01 -14.57 8.14
CA LEU A 140 -7.85 -15.31 7.64
C LEU A 140 -7.48 -16.45 8.58
N ARG A 141 -6.73 -17.41 8.02
CA ARG A 141 -5.97 -18.36 8.83
C ARG A 141 -5.12 -17.60 9.85
N GLY A 142 -5.15 -18.03 11.11
CA GLY A 142 -4.39 -17.39 12.19
C GLY A 142 -5.12 -16.23 12.88
N CYS A 143 -6.15 -15.68 12.23
CA CYS A 143 -7.10 -14.79 12.87
C CYS A 143 -8.16 -15.66 13.54
N TRP A 144 -8.42 -15.42 14.83
CA TRP A 144 -9.40 -16.15 15.65
C TRP A 144 -9.15 -17.66 15.86
N ASN A 145 -8.22 -18.26 15.10
CA ASN A 145 -7.77 -19.65 15.12
C ASN A 145 -6.22 -19.74 15.27
N PRO A 146 -5.65 -20.87 15.76
CA PRO A 146 -4.29 -20.87 16.31
C PRO A 146 -3.09 -20.96 15.33
N LYS A 147 -3.29 -20.92 14.00
CA LYS A 147 -2.20 -21.18 13.02
C LYS A 147 -1.84 -19.94 12.19
N ALA A 148 -0.63 -19.38 12.33
CA ALA A 148 -0.14 -18.31 11.45
C ALA A 148 0.11 -18.81 10.01
N PRO A 149 -0.43 -18.18 8.95
CA PRO A 149 -0.11 -18.51 7.56
C PRO A 149 1.19 -17.83 7.09
N SER A 150 1.88 -18.44 6.13
CA SER A 150 2.78 -17.72 5.24
C SER A 150 1.99 -16.94 4.18
N ARG A 151 2.60 -16.00 3.44
CA ARG A 151 1.86 -15.25 2.39
C ARG A 151 1.46 -16.13 1.22
N SER A 152 2.30 -17.11 0.85
CA SER A 152 1.91 -18.11 -0.16
C SER A 152 0.75 -18.99 0.32
N GLN A 153 0.70 -19.32 1.62
CA GLN A 153 -0.45 -20.06 2.16
C GLN A 153 -1.73 -19.22 2.09
N ASP A 154 -1.64 -17.92 2.38
CA ASP A 154 -2.77 -16.99 2.28
C ASP A 154 -3.35 -16.94 0.86
N GLY A 155 -2.49 -16.92 -0.17
CA GLY A 155 -2.91 -17.04 -1.57
C GLY A 155 -3.67 -18.33 -1.88
N ARG A 156 -3.22 -19.47 -1.35
CA ARG A 156 -3.88 -20.78 -1.53
C ARG A 156 -5.21 -20.89 -0.79
N ASP A 157 -5.29 -20.33 0.41
CA ASP A 157 -6.54 -20.28 1.17
C ASP A 157 -7.57 -19.39 0.45
N GLY A 158 -7.14 -18.27 -0.13
CA GLY A 158 -8.02 -17.43 -0.94
C GLY A 158 -8.49 -18.10 -2.23
N TYR A 159 -7.64 -18.94 -2.86
CA TYR A 159 -8.07 -19.82 -3.96
C TYR A 159 -9.22 -20.74 -3.50
N ASP A 160 -9.03 -21.47 -2.39
CA ASP A 160 -10.03 -22.42 -1.90
C ASP A 160 -11.34 -21.71 -1.52
N ALA A 161 -11.24 -20.50 -0.96
CA ALA A 161 -12.40 -19.67 -0.64
C ALA A 161 -13.18 -19.23 -1.88
N ILE A 162 -12.50 -18.78 -2.94
CA ILE A 162 -13.13 -18.40 -4.21
C ILE A 162 -13.88 -19.59 -4.82
N GLU A 163 -13.21 -20.74 -4.89
CA GLU A 163 -13.80 -21.94 -5.49
C GLU A 163 -14.98 -22.46 -4.69
N HIS A 164 -14.96 -22.34 -3.35
CA HIS A 164 -16.11 -22.67 -2.52
C HIS A 164 -17.29 -21.72 -2.74
N VAL A 165 -17.03 -20.41 -2.69
CA VAL A 165 -18.08 -19.38 -2.83
C VAL A 165 -18.77 -19.49 -4.19
N ALA A 166 -18.01 -19.76 -5.25
CA ALA A 166 -18.54 -19.92 -6.60
C ALA A 166 -19.56 -21.07 -6.74
N GLN A 167 -19.57 -22.03 -5.81
CA GLN A 167 -20.50 -23.17 -5.80
C GLN A 167 -21.74 -22.95 -4.90
N LEU A 168 -21.84 -21.81 -4.22
CA LEU A 168 -23.05 -21.49 -3.46
C LEU A 168 -24.24 -21.33 -4.40
N ASP A 169 -25.40 -21.85 -4.00
CA ASP A 169 -26.63 -21.96 -4.82
C ASP A 169 -27.14 -20.62 -5.38
N TRP A 170 -26.86 -19.52 -4.69
CA TRP A 170 -27.22 -18.17 -5.12
C TRP A 170 -26.15 -17.48 -5.97
N CYS A 171 -24.91 -18.00 -6.02
CA CYS A 171 -23.80 -17.38 -6.74
C CYS A 171 -23.89 -17.69 -8.25
N ASN A 172 -23.53 -16.72 -9.09
CA ASN A 172 -23.45 -16.93 -10.55
C ASN A 172 -22.13 -17.58 -11.01
N GLY A 173 -21.31 -18.08 -10.08
CA GLY A 173 -19.98 -18.62 -10.35
C GLY A 173 -18.90 -17.56 -10.63
N LYS A 174 -19.19 -16.26 -10.51
CA LYS A 174 -18.21 -15.18 -10.69
C LYS A 174 -17.90 -14.50 -9.37
N VAL A 175 -16.65 -14.62 -8.97
CA VAL A 175 -16.14 -14.08 -7.71
C VAL A 175 -15.13 -12.98 -7.99
N ALA A 176 -15.21 -11.89 -7.24
CA ALA A 176 -14.24 -10.81 -7.28
C ALA A 176 -13.56 -10.59 -5.93
N LEU A 177 -12.43 -9.89 -5.95
CA LEU A 177 -11.76 -9.40 -4.75
C LEU A 177 -11.67 -7.87 -4.80
N ALA A 178 -11.79 -7.20 -3.66
CA ALA A 178 -11.62 -5.76 -3.55
C ALA A 178 -11.14 -5.36 -2.15
N GLY A 179 -10.48 -4.20 -2.06
CA GLY A 179 -10.07 -3.60 -0.79
C GLY A 179 -8.66 -3.03 -0.79
N ASN A 180 -8.34 -2.24 0.24
CA ASN A 180 -7.10 -1.47 0.33
C ASN A 180 -6.00 -2.21 1.14
N SER A 181 -4.74 -1.77 1.01
CA SER A 181 -3.63 -2.13 1.91
C SER A 181 -3.45 -3.64 2.10
N TRP A 182 -3.77 -4.27 3.23
CA TRP A 182 -3.57 -5.72 3.40
C TRP A 182 -4.49 -6.53 2.49
N LEU A 183 -5.72 -6.05 2.26
CA LEU A 183 -6.64 -6.68 1.33
C LEU A 183 -6.02 -6.64 -0.07
N ALA A 184 -5.48 -5.49 -0.48
CA ALA A 184 -4.81 -5.33 -1.76
C ALA A 184 -3.54 -6.19 -1.89
N MET A 185 -2.71 -6.28 -0.85
CA MET A 185 -1.55 -7.17 -0.84
C MET A 185 -1.96 -8.62 -1.07
N SER A 186 -2.99 -9.09 -0.35
CA SER A 186 -3.44 -10.49 -0.42
C SER A 186 -4.00 -10.84 -1.79
N GLN A 187 -4.71 -9.90 -2.41
CA GLN A 187 -5.23 -10.07 -3.77
C GLN A 187 -4.15 -10.45 -4.79
N TRP A 188 -2.94 -9.88 -4.70
CA TRP A 188 -1.84 -10.25 -5.59
C TRP A 188 -1.43 -11.72 -5.46
N PHE A 189 -1.43 -12.26 -4.25
CA PHE A 189 -1.10 -13.66 -3.99
C PHE A 189 -2.23 -14.58 -4.46
N ILE A 190 -3.48 -14.24 -4.16
CA ILE A 190 -4.65 -15.03 -4.55
C ILE A 190 -4.79 -15.09 -6.07
N ALA A 191 -4.67 -13.95 -6.75
CA ALA A 191 -4.77 -13.89 -8.21
C ALA A 191 -3.64 -14.67 -8.91
N ALA A 192 -2.45 -14.73 -8.31
CA ALA A 192 -1.33 -15.51 -8.83
C ALA A 192 -1.55 -17.03 -8.74
N GLU A 193 -2.44 -17.49 -7.87
CA GLU A 193 -2.87 -18.90 -7.81
C GLU A 193 -3.88 -19.26 -8.92
N GLN A 194 -4.34 -18.28 -9.70
CA GLN A 194 -5.26 -18.43 -10.84
C GLN A 194 -6.54 -19.25 -10.52
N PRO A 195 -7.37 -18.85 -9.52
CA PRO A 195 -8.66 -19.49 -9.29
C PRO A 195 -9.56 -19.36 -10.54
N PRO A 196 -10.10 -20.48 -11.08
CA PRO A 196 -10.95 -20.44 -12.27
C PRO A 196 -12.16 -19.50 -12.16
N HIS A 197 -12.72 -19.32 -10.96
CA HIS A 197 -13.89 -18.48 -10.74
C HIS A 197 -13.55 -17.03 -10.34
N LEU A 198 -12.26 -16.65 -10.30
CA LEU A 198 -11.84 -15.26 -10.10
C LEU A 198 -12.08 -14.46 -11.39
N ALA A 199 -13.22 -13.77 -11.45
CA ALA A 199 -13.65 -13.02 -12.62
C ALA A 199 -12.95 -11.65 -12.75
N ALA A 200 -12.61 -11.01 -11.62
CA ALA A 200 -11.93 -9.72 -11.57
C ALA A 200 -11.38 -9.44 -10.16
N PHE A 201 -10.42 -8.54 -10.02
CA PHE A 201 -9.97 -8.07 -8.71
C PHE A 201 -9.51 -6.61 -8.72
N ALA A 202 -9.61 -5.95 -7.57
CA ALA A 202 -9.38 -4.53 -7.39
C ALA A 202 -8.44 -4.25 -6.19
N PRO A 203 -7.11 -4.40 -6.38
CA PRO A 203 -6.14 -4.09 -5.33
C PRO A 203 -5.87 -2.59 -5.28
N TRP A 204 -6.24 -1.96 -4.16
CA TRP A 204 -6.06 -0.55 -3.92
C TRP A 204 -4.93 -0.29 -2.95
N GLU A 205 -3.87 0.41 -3.37
CA GLU A 205 -2.72 0.67 -2.50
C GLU A 205 -2.14 -0.61 -1.86
N GLY A 206 -1.72 -1.58 -2.67
CA GLY A 206 -1.18 -2.86 -2.20
C GLY A 206 0.28 -3.08 -2.59
N ALA A 207 1.15 -3.34 -1.61
CA ALA A 207 2.52 -3.77 -1.86
C ALA A 207 2.57 -5.15 -2.57
N SER A 208 3.51 -5.36 -3.49
CA SER A 208 3.66 -6.63 -4.22
C SER A 208 4.94 -7.39 -3.84
N ASP A 209 5.97 -6.67 -3.40
CA ASP A 209 7.19 -7.18 -2.79
C ASP A 209 7.29 -6.62 -1.37
N PHE A 210 6.83 -7.38 -0.38
CA PHE A 210 6.69 -6.88 0.98
C PHE A 210 8.01 -6.37 1.59
N TYR A 211 9.14 -6.97 1.20
CA TYR A 211 10.46 -6.52 1.65
C TYR A 211 10.86 -5.20 0.97
N ARG A 212 10.80 -5.13 -0.36
CA ARG A 212 11.34 -3.98 -1.12
C ARG A 212 10.39 -2.78 -1.21
N ASP A 213 9.09 -3.02 -1.14
CA ASP A 213 8.07 -1.97 -1.26
C ASP A 213 7.75 -1.30 0.07
N THR A 214 7.91 -2.00 1.20
CA THR A 214 7.53 -1.46 2.50
C THR A 214 8.58 -1.70 3.59
N LEU A 215 8.84 -2.94 4.01
CA LEU A 215 9.65 -3.22 5.21
C LEU A 215 11.08 -2.67 5.14
N CYS A 216 11.72 -2.77 3.99
CA CYS A 216 13.14 -2.50 3.80
C CYS A 216 13.41 -1.81 2.44
N ARG A 217 12.66 -0.74 2.16
CA ARG A 217 12.85 0.07 0.94
C ARG A 217 14.31 0.52 0.83
N GLY A 218 14.97 0.23 -0.29
CA GLY A 218 16.38 0.59 -0.47
C GLY A 218 17.36 -0.06 0.52
N GLY A 219 16.98 -1.12 1.23
CA GLY A 219 17.81 -1.72 2.28
C GLY A 219 17.71 -1.00 3.63
N THR A 220 16.83 0.00 3.77
CA THR A 220 16.60 0.75 5.01
C THR A 220 15.33 0.28 5.71
N PRO A 221 15.40 -0.31 6.92
CA PRO A 221 14.22 -0.81 7.64
C PRO A 221 13.37 0.30 8.30
N TYR A 222 13.94 1.50 8.46
CA TYR A 222 13.26 2.67 9.00
C TYR A 222 12.58 3.47 7.86
N PRO A 223 11.40 4.08 8.09
CA PRO A 223 10.59 4.07 9.32
C PRO A 223 9.59 2.90 9.43
N TYR A 224 9.45 2.09 8.38
CA TYR A 224 8.33 1.15 8.24
C TYR A 224 8.30 0.03 9.28
N GLN A 225 9.46 -0.39 9.80
CA GLN A 225 9.52 -1.39 10.88
C GLN A 225 8.65 -1.04 12.09
N ARG A 226 8.51 0.26 12.44
CA ARG A 226 7.67 0.68 13.58
C ARG A 226 6.19 0.50 13.27
N PHE A 227 5.75 0.89 12.08
CA PHE A 227 4.37 0.71 11.64
C PHE A 227 3.99 -0.78 11.62
N TRP A 228 4.84 -1.62 11.02
CA TRP A 228 4.60 -3.05 10.97
C TRP A 228 4.63 -3.72 12.34
N LYS A 229 5.46 -3.25 13.29
CA LYS A 229 5.41 -3.74 14.68
C LYS A 229 4.09 -3.41 15.36
N ILE A 230 3.56 -2.20 15.15
CA ILE A 230 2.26 -1.80 15.70
C ILE A 230 1.17 -2.71 15.15
N LEU A 231 1.11 -2.91 13.84
CA LEU A 231 0.15 -3.83 13.23
C LEU A 231 0.29 -5.25 13.76
N GLU A 232 1.52 -5.81 13.79
CA GLU A 232 1.79 -7.13 14.36
C GLU A 232 1.24 -7.26 15.79
N SER A 233 1.50 -6.26 16.64
CA SER A 233 1.09 -6.26 18.05
C SER A 233 -0.40 -6.04 18.29
N SER A 234 -1.18 -5.71 17.25
CA SER A 234 -2.63 -5.44 17.35
C SER A 234 -3.49 -6.50 16.66
N MET A 235 -2.88 -7.55 16.12
CA MET A 235 -3.60 -8.67 15.51
C MET A 235 -4.39 -9.47 16.56
N ILE A 236 -5.66 -9.74 16.27
CA ILE A 236 -6.55 -10.52 17.14
C ILE A 236 -6.55 -12.01 16.74
N GLY A 237 -6.29 -12.90 17.69
CA GLY A 237 -6.30 -14.35 17.46
C GLY A 237 -5.93 -15.18 18.68
N ARG A 238 -6.24 -16.48 18.65
CA ARG A 238 -5.98 -17.45 19.76
C ARG A 238 -4.65 -18.18 19.62
N GLY A 239 -3.74 -17.66 18.82
CA GLY A 239 -2.49 -18.33 18.47
C GLY A 239 -1.33 -17.35 18.36
N GLN A 240 -0.52 -17.57 17.35
CA GLN A 240 0.60 -16.71 17.03
C GLN A 240 0.40 -16.09 15.66
N VAL A 241 1.05 -14.94 15.43
CA VAL A 241 1.25 -14.33 14.12
C VAL A 241 2.73 -14.40 13.77
N GLU A 242 3.04 -14.31 12.46
CA GLU A 242 4.42 -14.16 12.01
C GLU A 242 5.00 -12.83 12.55
N ALA A 243 6.12 -12.93 13.29
CA ALA A 243 6.80 -11.77 13.85
C ALA A 243 7.70 -11.13 12.79
N ILE A 244 7.10 -10.44 11.83
CA ILE A 244 7.78 -9.99 10.62
C ILE A 244 8.95 -9.05 10.90
N THR A 245 8.85 -8.21 11.93
CA THR A 245 9.92 -7.28 12.29
C THR A 245 11.12 -8.02 12.89
N ASP A 246 10.84 -9.08 13.64
CA ASP A 246 11.86 -9.92 14.26
C ASP A 246 12.55 -10.76 13.17
N MET A 247 11.80 -11.17 12.14
CA MET A 247 12.35 -11.77 10.93
C MET A 247 13.25 -10.81 10.16
N LEU A 248 12.92 -9.52 10.09
CA LEU A 248 13.80 -8.50 9.50
C LEU A 248 15.07 -8.28 10.32
N THR A 249 15.00 -8.35 11.64
CA THR A 249 16.20 -8.33 12.50
C THR A 249 17.07 -9.57 12.30
N ARG A 250 16.47 -10.75 12.22
CA ARG A 250 17.19 -12.03 12.07
C ARG A 250 17.78 -12.21 10.67
N TYR A 251 17.02 -11.85 9.65
CA TYR A 251 17.36 -12.02 8.24
C TYR A 251 17.24 -10.67 7.52
N PRO A 252 18.18 -9.73 7.74
CA PRO A 252 18.08 -8.36 7.22
C PRO A 252 18.32 -8.24 5.72
N LEU A 253 18.83 -9.28 5.08
CA LEU A 253 19.08 -9.34 3.64
C LEU A 253 18.01 -10.17 2.93
N TYR A 254 17.72 -9.80 1.69
CA TYR A 254 16.77 -10.53 0.87
C TYR A 254 17.24 -11.97 0.64
N ASN A 255 16.34 -12.92 0.86
CA ASN A 255 16.56 -14.37 0.79
C ASN A 255 15.25 -15.08 0.44
N GLU A 256 15.25 -16.41 0.45
CA GLU A 256 14.11 -17.24 0.07
C GLU A 256 12.92 -17.10 1.03
N TYR A 257 13.14 -16.73 2.29
CA TYR A 257 12.06 -16.37 3.21
C TYR A 257 11.33 -15.11 2.73
N TRP A 258 12.07 -14.07 2.32
CA TRP A 258 11.47 -12.84 1.77
C TRP A 258 10.85 -13.06 0.38
N GLU A 259 11.32 -14.05 -0.37
CA GLU A 259 10.74 -14.46 -1.66
C GLU A 259 9.32 -15.06 -1.52
N ASP A 260 8.99 -15.71 -0.39
CA ASP A 260 7.60 -16.08 -0.03
C ASP A 260 6.72 -14.84 0.12
N LYS A 261 7.31 -13.70 0.47
CA LYS A 261 6.59 -12.43 0.67
C LYS A 261 6.53 -11.55 -0.57
N ARG A 262 6.93 -12.08 -1.73
CA ARG A 262 6.82 -11.43 -3.03
C ARG A 262 5.78 -12.15 -3.90
N ALA A 263 4.72 -11.43 -4.26
CA ALA A 263 3.68 -11.93 -5.14
C ALA A 263 4.24 -12.27 -6.54
N LYS A 264 3.74 -13.35 -7.13
CA LYS A 264 4.14 -13.81 -8.47
C LYS A 264 3.26 -13.18 -9.53
N LEU A 265 3.44 -11.88 -9.75
CA LEU A 265 2.60 -11.09 -10.65
C LEU A 265 2.61 -11.62 -12.09
N ASP A 266 3.70 -12.25 -12.53
CA ASP A 266 3.82 -12.93 -13.82
C ASP A 266 2.83 -14.10 -14.02
N ARG A 267 2.26 -14.62 -12.93
CA ARG A 267 1.21 -15.66 -12.97
C ARG A 267 -0.20 -15.07 -13.04
N VAL A 268 -0.41 -13.78 -12.81
CA VAL A 268 -1.76 -13.22 -12.73
C VAL A 268 -2.37 -13.10 -14.12
N LYS A 269 -3.62 -13.58 -14.26
CA LYS A 269 -4.38 -13.55 -15.53
C LYS A 269 -5.71 -12.81 -15.43
N ALA A 270 -6.28 -12.71 -14.23
CA ALA A 270 -7.58 -12.09 -14.04
C ALA A 270 -7.50 -10.57 -14.36
N PRO A 271 -8.60 -9.97 -14.85
CA PRO A 271 -8.71 -8.52 -15.00
C PRO A 271 -8.47 -7.79 -13.68
N CYS A 272 -7.72 -6.68 -13.74
CA CYS A 272 -7.25 -5.95 -12.56
C CYS A 272 -7.57 -4.45 -12.62
N TYR A 273 -8.14 -3.94 -11.52
CA TYR A 273 -8.36 -2.52 -11.26
C TYR A 273 -7.40 -2.04 -10.16
N VAL A 274 -6.35 -1.30 -10.52
CA VAL A 274 -5.34 -0.84 -9.56
C VAL A 274 -5.66 0.58 -9.12
N LEU A 275 -5.49 0.86 -7.83
CA LEU A 275 -5.34 2.22 -7.32
C LEU A 275 -3.93 2.36 -6.73
N ALA A 276 -3.27 3.46 -7.03
CA ALA A 276 -2.00 3.83 -6.43
C ALA A 276 -2.08 5.29 -5.96
N SER A 277 -1.62 5.58 -4.74
CA SER A 277 -1.53 6.95 -4.23
C SER A 277 -0.10 7.46 -4.24
N TYR A 278 0.05 8.78 -4.32
CA TYR A 278 1.31 9.47 -4.05
C TYR A 278 1.68 9.47 -2.57
N SER A 279 0.66 9.42 -1.72
CA SER A 279 0.76 9.86 -0.34
C SER A 279 1.27 8.77 0.60
N THR A 280 0.99 7.51 0.30
CA THR A 280 1.42 6.40 1.15
C THR A 280 2.75 5.84 0.66
N SER A 281 3.84 6.21 1.33
CA SER A 281 5.15 5.63 1.04
C SER A 281 5.23 4.11 1.40
N LEU A 282 4.14 3.54 1.91
CA LEU A 282 3.95 2.11 2.18
C LEU A 282 3.65 1.28 0.94
N HIS A 283 2.81 1.77 0.02
CA HIS A 283 2.21 0.92 -1.03
C HIS A 283 2.37 1.45 -2.45
N THR A 284 2.78 2.71 -2.63
CA THR A 284 2.91 3.34 -3.96
C THR A 284 3.75 2.49 -4.93
N SER A 285 4.95 2.04 -4.53
CA SER A 285 5.84 1.31 -5.44
C SER A 285 5.27 -0.05 -5.85
N GLY A 286 4.64 -0.76 -4.92
CA GLY A 286 4.04 -2.05 -5.21
C GLY A 286 2.78 -1.96 -6.05
N SER A 287 1.97 -0.92 -5.86
CA SER A 287 0.75 -0.68 -6.65
C SER A 287 1.12 -0.34 -8.10
N ILE A 288 2.06 0.59 -8.29
CA ILE A 288 2.58 0.92 -9.62
C ILE A 288 3.30 -0.29 -10.25
N GLY A 289 4.04 -1.06 -9.46
CA GLY A 289 4.69 -2.29 -9.89
C GLY A 289 3.69 -3.35 -10.38
N GLY A 290 2.60 -3.54 -9.63
CA GLY A 290 1.46 -4.40 -9.99
C GLY A 290 0.82 -3.96 -11.30
N TYR A 291 0.52 -2.67 -11.45
CA TYR A 291 0.02 -2.11 -12.71
C TYR A 291 0.97 -2.38 -13.89
N ASN A 292 2.26 -2.07 -13.74
CA ASN A 292 3.24 -2.23 -14.83
C ASN A 292 3.49 -3.69 -15.23
N ALA A 293 3.19 -4.64 -14.34
CA ALA A 293 3.36 -6.07 -14.61
C ALA A 293 2.17 -6.69 -15.35
N LEU A 294 1.01 -6.02 -15.36
CA LEU A 294 -0.27 -6.58 -15.80
C LEU A 294 -0.93 -5.71 -16.87
N ASP A 295 -1.89 -6.28 -17.59
CA ASP A 295 -2.79 -5.49 -18.43
C ASP A 295 -3.88 -4.82 -17.59
N ALA A 296 -3.47 -3.92 -16.69
CA ALA A 296 -4.34 -3.31 -15.68
C ALA A 296 -4.76 -1.88 -16.06
N ARG A 297 -5.55 -1.25 -15.18
CA ARG A 297 -5.80 0.20 -15.19
C ARG A 297 -5.49 0.83 -13.84
N ILE A 298 -4.90 2.04 -13.84
CA ILE A 298 -4.82 2.89 -12.63
C ILE A 298 -5.95 3.93 -12.70
N ASN A 299 -6.82 3.91 -11.70
CA ASN A 299 -8.03 4.73 -11.68
C ASN A 299 -8.24 5.38 -10.31
N ASP A 300 -9.07 6.42 -10.28
CA ASP A 300 -9.52 7.11 -9.07
C ASP A 300 -10.45 6.21 -8.23
N GLU A 301 -10.52 6.43 -6.92
CA GLU A 301 -11.31 5.62 -5.98
C GLU A 301 -12.78 6.06 -5.97
N SER A 302 -13.44 5.95 -7.12
CA SER A 302 -14.89 6.14 -7.21
C SER A 302 -15.61 4.80 -7.12
N THR A 303 -16.52 4.65 -6.15
CA THR A 303 -17.44 3.51 -6.02
C THR A 303 -18.11 3.19 -7.36
N GLU A 304 -18.48 4.21 -8.12
CA GLU A 304 -19.15 4.07 -9.41
C GLU A 304 -18.22 3.48 -10.48
N ASP A 305 -16.96 3.89 -10.53
CA ASP A 305 -16.01 3.37 -11.52
C ASP A 305 -15.59 1.93 -11.20
N LEU A 306 -15.41 1.61 -9.91
CA LEU A 306 -15.24 0.21 -9.49
C LEU A 306 -16.47 -0.62 -9.89
N ARG A 307 -17.67 -0.12 -9.66
CA ARG A 307 -18.91 -0.82 -10.02
C ARG A 307 -18.99 -1.07 -11.52
N LYS A 308 -18.64 -0.10 -12.36
CA LYS A 308 -18.54 -0.30 -13.82
C LYS A 308 -17.58 -1.43 -14.19
N PHE A 309 -16.39 -1.46 -13.60
CA PHE A 309 -15.42 -2.55 -13.79
C PHE A 309 -15.99 -3.91 -13.38
N LEU A 310 -16.55 -4.00 -12.17
CA LEU A 310 -17.09 -5.25 -11.65
C LEU A 310 -18.32 -5.70 -12.44
N ASP A 311 -19.24 -4.81 -12.81
CA ASP A 311 -20.43 -5.14 -13.60
C ASP A 311 -20.04 -5.73 -14.97
N PHE A 312 -18.99 -5.18 -15.59
CA PHE A 312 -18.48 -5.69 -16.87
C PHE A 312 -17.98 -7.13 -16.77
N TYR A 313 -17.15 -7.44 -15.77
CA TYR A 313 -16.53 -8.77 -15.66
C TYR A 313 -17.38 -9.79 -14.90
N THR A 314 -18.14 -9.36 -13.90
CA THR A 314 -18.87 -10.25 -12.98
C THR A 314 -20.35 -10.41 -13.31
N LYS A 315 -20.94 -9.51 -14.12
CA LYS A 315 -22.34 -9.58 -14.56
C LYS A 315 -22.52 -9.58 -16.07
N ASP A 316 -21.44 -9.52 -16.85
CA ASP A 316 -21.45 -9.46 -18.32
C ASP A 316 -22.20 -8.23 -18.87
N ILE A 317 -22.35 -7.17 -18.07
CA ILE A 317 -23.01 -5.94 -18.49
C ILE A 317 -22.10 -5.18 -19.47
N GLN A 318 -22.57 -5.00 -20.70
CA GLN A 318 -21.87 -4.23 -21.73
C GLN A 318 -22.01 -2.73 -21.45
N ASN A 319 -21.17 -2.21 -20.56
CA ASN A 319 -21.06 -0.79 -20.23
C ASN A 319 -19.85 -0.14 -20.94
N ASP A 320 -19.53 1.11 -20.59
CA ASP A 320 -18.45 1.89 -21.18
C ASP A 320 -17.05 1.57 -20.60
N TRP A 321 -16.92 0.55 -19.74
CA TRP A 321 -15.64 0.17 -19.14
C TRP A 321 -14.51 -0.05 -20.16
N PRO A 322 -14.70 -0.70 -21.33
CA PRO A 322 -13.63 -0.82 -22.33
C PRO A 322 -13.04 0.51 -22.80
N ALA A 323 -13.81 1.61 -22.75
CA ALA A 323 -13.37 2.95 -23.12
C ALA A 323 -12.62 3.70 -21.99
N THR A 324 -12.63 3.20 -20.75
CA THR A 324 -11.91 3.83 -19.64
C THR A 324 -10.41 3.90 -19.93
N PRO A 325 -9.75 5.07 -19.78
CA PRO A 325 -8.32 5.22 -19.99
C PRO A 325 -7.52 4.21 -19.16
N ARG A 326 -6.38 3.76 -19.71
CA ARG A 326 -5.47 2.84 -19.00
C ARG A 326 -4.95 3.43 -17.69
N ILE A 327 -4.69 4.73 -17.68
CA ILE A 327 -4.28 5.46 -16.48
C ILE A 327 -5.04 6.75 -16.38
N ARG A 328 -5.43 7.08 -15.16
CA ARG A 328 -5.87 8.40 -14.73
C ARG A 328 -5.04 8.83 -13.53
N VAL A 329 -4.56 10.07 -13.57
CA VAL A 329 -3.63 10.63 -12.58
C VAL A 329 -4.20 11.92 -12.02
N SER A 330 -4.07 12.11 -10.71
CA SER A 330 -4.25 13.42 -10.06
C SER A 330 -2.97 14.24 -10.13
N LEU A 331 -3.07 15.45 -10.69
CA LEU A 331 -1.99 16.43 -10.66
C LEU A 331 -2.17 17.33 -9.44
N LEU A 332 -1.12 17.46 -8.62
CA LEU A 332 -1.18 18.15 -7.33
C LEU A 332 -0.43 19.50 -7.39
N PRO A 333 -1.12 20.65 -7.44
CA PRO A 333 -0.49 21.95 -7.27
C PRO A 333 -0.01 22.23 -5.84
N PHE A 334 -0.53 21.52 -4.83
CA PHE A 334 -0.31 21.69 -3.38
C PHE A 334 -1.00 22.92 -2.78
N ASN A 335 -0.98 24.07 -3.46
CA ASN A 335 -1.60 25.32 -3.02
C ASN A 335 -2.88 25.70 -3.79
N GLU A 336 -3.31 24.86 -4.72
CA GLU A 336 -4.54 24.99 -5.50
C GLU A 336 -5.26 23.64 -5.54
N ALA A 337 -6.50 23.64 -6.02
CA ALA A 337 -7.27 22.41 -6.18
C ALA A 337 -6.55 21.42 -7.12
N PRO A 338 -6.53 20.12 -6.79
CA PRO A 338 -5.95 19.11 -7.67
C PRO A 338 -6.72 19.02 -9.00
N ILE A 339 -6.01 18.59 -10.04
CA ILE A 339 -6.63 18.21 -11.32
C ILE A 339 -6.71 16.69 -11.33
N ASP A 340 -7.88 16.16 -11.01
CA ASP A 340 -8.11 14.73 -10.92
C ASP A 340 -8.41 14.10 -12.28
N ASN A 341 -8.27 12.78 -12.34
CA ASN A 341 -8.67 11.97 -13.48
C ASN A 341 -8.00 12.32 -14.83
N LYS A 342 -6.79 12.90 -14.82
CA LYS A 342 -6.09 13.24 -16.06
C LYS A 342 -5.65 11.97 -16.79
N PRO A 343 -6.12 11.71 -18.03
CA PRO A 343 -5.86 10.45 -18.70
C PRO A 343 -4.47 10.39 -19.34
N PHE A 344 -3.86 9.21 -19.28
CA PHE A 344 -2.61 8.88 -19.98
C PHE A 344 -2.68 7.45 -20.56
N PRO A 345 -1.93 7.15 -21.64
CA PRO A 345 -1.96 5.84 -22.27
C PRO A 345 -1.17 4.76 -21.51
N ALA A 346 -0.13 5.16 -20.77
CA ALA A 346 0.76 4.26 -20.04
C ALA A 346 1.48 5.01 -18.89
N TYR A 347 2.04 4.25 -17.94
CA TYR A 347 2.88 4.74 -16.86
C TYR A 347 4.20 3.96 -16.87
N PRO A 348 5.37 4.61 -16.76
CA PRO A 348 5.57 6.05 -16.80
C PRO A 348 4.99 6.71 -18.07
N VAL A 349 4.59 7.98 -17.95
CA VAL A 349 3.92 8.68 -19.04
C VAL A 349 4.85 8.80 -20.25
N PRO A 350 4.48 8.29 -21.45
CA PRO A 350 5.39 8.26 -22.60
C PRO A 350 5.88 9.64 -23.05
N GLN A 351 5.08 10.68 -22.81
CA GLN A 351 5.41 12.07 -23.14
C GLN A 351 6.34 12.74 -22.13
N THR A 352 6.76 12.04 -21.06
CA THR A 352 7.62 12.61 -20.03
C THR A 352 8.97 13.04 -20.63
N GLN A 353 9.28 14.33 -20.51
CA GLN A 353 10.56 14.90 -20.91
C GLN A 353 11.53 14.89 -19.75
N TYR A 354 12.41 13.92 -19.81
CA TYR A 354 13.51 13.74 -18.88
C TYR A 354 14.58 14.88 -19.07
N THR A 355 14.56 15.96 -18.24
CA THR A 355 15.54 17.12 -18.10
C THR A 355 16.64 17.13 -16.96
N LYS A 356 17.95 16.91 -17.24
CA LYS A 356 18.92 16.52 -16.19
C LYS A 356 19.39 17.73 -15.40
N LEU A 357 19.36 17.64 -14.07
CA LEU A 357 19.90 18.67 -13.17
C LEU A 357 21.09 18.16 -12.35
N PHE A 358 22.07 19.04 -12.13
CA PHE A 358 23.30 18.81 -11.37
C PHE A 358 23.24 19.58 -10.05
N LEU A 359 23.67 18.94 -8.96
CA LEU A 359 23.83 19.58 -7.66
C LEU A 359 25.05 20.51 -7.69
N THR A 360 24.91 21.75 -7.18
CA THR A 360 25.99 22.76 -7.15
C THR A 360 26.43 23.06 -5.71
N GLU A 361 27.63 23.63 -5.55
CA GLU A 361 28.13 24.10 -4.24
C GLU A 361 27.29 25.23 -3.63
N SER A 362 26.55 25.97 -4.45
CA SER A 362 25.69 27.07 -4.00
C SER A 362 24.37 26.60 -3.38
N GLY A 363 24.08 25.29 -3.40
CA GLY A 363 22.77 24.78 -2.98
C GLY A 363 21.69 24.94 -4.06
N ASP A 364 22.10 24.97 -5.34
CA ASP A 364 21.19 25.01 -6.47
C ASP A 364 21.23 23.71 -7.28
N LEU A 365 20.18 23.50 -8.06
CA LEU A 365 20.15 22.53 -9.14
C LEU A 365 20.36 23.28 -10.47
N SER A 366 21.30 22.80 -11.28
CA SER A 366 21.68 23.45 -12.55
C SER A 366 21.49 22.50 -13.74
N PRO A 367 20.99 22.96 -14.91
CA PRO A 367 21.01 22.17 -16.14
C PRO A 367 22.42 22.00 -16.71
N GLN A 368 23.39 22.82 -16.27
CA GLN A 368 24.79 22.75 -16.69
C GLN A 368 25.62 22.01 -15.64
N PRO A 369 26.55 21.13 -16.05
CA PRO A 369 27.47 20.49 -15.13
C PRO A 369 28.38 21.53 -14.45
N PRO A 370 28.79 21.32 -13.18
CA PRO A 370 29.75 22.18 -12.52
C PRO A 370 31.12 22.11 -13.22
N SER A 371 31.83 23.24 -13.27
CA SER A 371 33.15 23.35 -13.91
C SER A 371 34.28 22.73 -13.08
N SER A 372 34.08 22.56 -11.77
CA SER A 372 35.00 21.95 -10.82
C SER A 372 34.27 21.04 -9.83
N SER A 373 35.00 20.14 -9.19
CA SER A 373 34.48 19.34 -8.08
C SER A 373 34.39 20.19 -6.81
N SER A 374 33.30 20.04 -6.08
CA SER A 374 33.09 20.59 -4.74
C SER A 374 32.57 19.50 -3.81
N GLU A 375 32.64 19.76 -2.50
CA GLU A 375 32.11 18.87 -1.47
C GLU A 375 31.25 19.69 -0.50
N LEU A 376 30.13 19.09 -0.09
CA LEU A 376 29.25 19.60 0.96
C LEU A 376 29.09 18.50 2.00
N SER A 377 28.95 18.89 3.26
CA SER A 377 28.91 17.96 4.39
C SER A 377 27.85 18.38 5.41
N TYR A 378 27.33 17.41 6.15
CA TYR A 378 26.38 17.58 7.24
C TYR A 378 26.57 16.45 8.26
N LEU A 379 26.07 16.64 9.48
CA LEU A 379 26.10 15.64 10.54
C LEU A 379 24.98 14.62 10.32
N SER A 380 25.36 13.37 10.04
CA SER A 380 24.41 12.29 9.74
C SER A 380 23.64 11.75 10.94
N ASP A 381 24.12 11.99 12.17
CA ASP A 381 23.50 11.56 13.43
C ASP A 381 22.64 12.65 14.08
N PHE A 382 22.49 13.80 13.42
CA PHE A 382 21.56 14.83 13.83
C PHE A 382 20.13 14.31 13.80
N VAL A 383 19.38 14.54 14.87
CA VAL A 383 17.96 14.17 14.98
C VAL A 383 17.09 15.41 14.76
N PRO A 384 16.39 15.52 13.61
CA PRO A 384 15.46 16.61 13.36
C PRO A 384 14.41 16.74 14.45
N THR A 385 14.13 17.96 14.90
CA THR A 385 13.07 18.27 15.87
C THR A 385 11.79 18.78 15.21
N LYS A 386 11.86 19.11 13.91
CA LYS A 386 10.74 19.59 13.10
C LYS A 386 10.87 19.10 11.65
N PRO A 387 9.77 19.00 10.90
CA PRO A 387 9.85 18.83 9.45
C PRO A 387 10.48 20.09 8.83
N ASP A 388 11.47 19.89 7.98
CA ASP A 388 12.18 20.93 7.22
C ASP A 388 12.99 21.95 8.03
N HIS A 389 13.87 22.65 7.31
CA HIS A 389 14.73 23.71 7.85
C HIS A 389 15.59 23.23 9.03
N ASN A 390 16.14 22.02 8.88
CA ASN A 390 17.11 21.47 9.80
C ASN A 390 18.49 22.01 9.45
N SER A 391 19.34 22.25 10.46
CA SER A 391 20.71 22.73 10.22
C SER A 391 21.60 21.68 9.56
N GLU A 392 21.23 20.40 9.66
CA GLU A 392 22.00 19.27 9.17
C GLU A 392 21.26 18.54 8.03
N GLU A 393 20.76 19.32 7.06
CA GLU A 393 20.21 18.83 5.80
C GLU A 393 20.82 19.62 4.62
N LEU A 394 21.14 18.93 3.52
CA LEU A 394 21.59 19.61 2.30
C LEU A 394 20.38 19.88 1.40
N ILE A 395 20.12 21.16 1.13
CA ILE A 395 19.01 21.62 0.30
C ILE A 395 19.54 22.10 -1.05
N PHE A 396 18.92 21.63 -2.12
CA PHE A 396 19.22 22.07 -3.49
C PHE A 396 17.96 22.59 -4.16
N THR A 397 17.98 23.82 -4.66
CA THR A 397 16.78 24.49 -5.20
C THR A 397 16.80 24.62 -6.71
N TYR A 398 15.63 24.47 -7.35
CA TYR A 398 15.44 24.75 -8.78
C TYR A 398 14.22 25.64 -8.98
N LYS A 399 14.38 26.74 -9.72
CA LYS A 399 13.27 27.63 -10.10
C LYS A 399 12.82 27.34 -11.52
N PHE A 400 11.58 26.90 -11.67
CA PHE A 400 10.96 26.71 -12.98
C PHE A 400 10.63 28.06 -13.62
N GLY A 401 11.07 28.26 -14.88
CA GLY A 401 10.79 29.47 -15.65
C GLY A 401 9.38 29.51 -16.28
N LYS A 402 8.65 28.39 -16.24
CA LYS A 402 7.29 28.25 -16.77
C LYS A 402 6.51 27.20 -15.96
N PRO A 403 5.16 27.22 -15.98
CA PRO A 403 4.36 26.14 -15.40
C PRO A 403 4.82 24.77 -15.91
N THR A 404 5.13 23.87 -14.99
CA THR A 404 5.72 22.56 -15.30
C THR A 404 5.10 21.50 -14.40
N TRP A 405 4.73 20.37 -14.99
CA TRP A 405 4.24 19.20 -14.25
C TRP A 405 5.35 18.15 -14.15
N LEU A 406 5.62 17.68 -12.94
CA LEU A 406 6.52 16.57 -12.70
C LEU A 406 5.68 15.30 -12.57
N LEU A 407 5.80 14.40 -13.54
CA LEU A 407 5.02 13.17 -13.59
C LEU A 407 5.89 12.00 -14.05
N GLY A 408 5.98 10.99 -13.18
CA GLY A 408 6.80 9.81 -13.40
C GLY A 408 7.78 9.60 -12.24
N TYR A 409 8.85 8.88 -12.52
CA TYR A 409 9.89 8.60 -11.56
C TYR A 409 10.96 9.69 -11.57
N SER A 410 11.34 10.15 -10.38
CA SER A 410 12.53 10.97 -10.17
C SER A 410 13.61 10.16 -9.46
N LYS A 411 14.89 10.48 -9.71
CA LYS A 411 16.04 9.75 -9.15
C LYS A 411 17.23 10.68 -8.95
N VAL A 412 17.97 10.44 -7.86
CA VAL A 412 19.22 11.15 -7.53
C VAL A 412 20.44 10.27 -7.77
N ILE A 413 21.56 10.90 -8.13
CA ILE A 413 22.90 10.32 -7.99
C ILE A 413 23.60 11.12 -6.91
N LEU A 414 24.19 10.41 -5.95
CA LEU A 414 25.07 11.02 -4.98
C LEU A 414 26.42 10.33 -5.03
N HIS A 415 27.48 11.13 -5.03
CA HIS A 415 28.84 10.67 -4.76
C HIS A 415 29.09 10.99 -3.29
N LEU A 416 29.28 9.95 -2.47
CA LEU A 416 29.27 10.07 -1.02
C LEU A 416 30.55 9.50 -0.42
N SER A 417 30.99 10.12 0.66
CA SER A 417 31.96 9.61 1.63
C SER A 417 31.44 9.94 3.02
N ALA A 418 31.89 9.17 4.02
CA ALA A 418 31.70 9.53 5.42
C ALA A 418 32.95 9.14 6.21
N ASP A 419 33.19 9.88 7.29
CA ASP A 419 34.31 9.64 8.20
C ASP A 419 34.01 8.56 9.24
N ILE A 420 32.90 7.83 9.08
CA ILE A 420 32.46 6.78 9.99
C ILE A 420 32.74 5.38 9.40
N PRO A 421 33.14 4.40 10.22
CA PRO A 421 33.31 3.01 9.75
C PRO A 421 31.97 2.28 9.55
N GLN A 422 30.84 2.85 9.98
CA GLN A 422 29.51 2.27 9.86
C GLN A 422 28.87 2.49 8.48
N ASP A 423 27.82 1.74 8.21
CA ASP A 423 26.97 1.90 7.03
C ASP A 423 26.14 3.20 7.12
N LEU A 424 25.69 3.70 5.97
CA LEU A 424 24.95 4.95 5.85
C LEU A 424 23.58 4.70 5.21
N ASP A 425 22.53 5.23 5.83
CA ASP A 425 21.20 5.33 5.23
C ASP A 425 21.03 6.74 4.66
N VAL A 426 20.77 6.82 3.35
CA VAL A 426 20.60 8.09 2.65
C VAL A 426 19.13 8.27 2.34
N PHE A 427 18.55 9.39 2.79
CA PHE A 427 17.17 9.76 2.54
C PHE A 427 17.14 11.03 1.68
N VAL A 428 16.23 11.06 0.71
CA VAL A 428 16.01 12.21 -0.18
C VAL A 428 14.52 12.47 -0.29
N GLN A 429 14.14 13.75 -0.31
CA GLN A 429 12.78 14.18 -0.51
C GLN A 429 12.74 15.33 -1.52
N LEU A 430 11.80 15.28 -2.46
CA LEU A 430 11.49 16.44 -3.30
C LEU A 430 10.39 17.26 -2.63
N ARG A 431 10.62 18.56 -2.48
CA ARG A 431 9.67 19.51 -1.90
C ARG A 431 9.31 20.59 -2.93
N LYS A 432 8.07 21.06 -2.87
CA LYS A 432 7.59 22.18 -3.68
C LYS A 432 7.61 23.45 -2.84
N MET A 433 8.12 24.53 -3.39
CA MET A 433 8.03 25.87 -2.79
C MET A 433 7.18 26.79 -3.67
N ASP A 434 6.51 27.76 -3.05
CA ASP A 434 5.86 28.85 -3.78
C ASP A 434 6.85 29.99 -4.11
N LYS A 435 6.34 31.05 -4.74
CA LYS A 435 7.12 32.23 -5.14
C LYS A 435 7.74 33.02 -3.97
N SER A 436 7.23 32.84 -2.75
CA SER A 436 7.76 33.47 -1.54
C SER A 436 8.87 32.63 -0.88
N GLY A 437 9.08 31.40 -1.35
CA GLY A 437 9.96 30.42 -0.73
C GLY A 437 9.28 29.57 0.35
N ALA A 438 7.97 29.71 0.55
CA ALA A 438 7.23 28.88 1.49
C ALA A 438 7.15 27.44 0.97
N ILE A 439 7.56 26.48 1.80
CA ILE A 439 7.46 25.06 1.46
C ILE A 439 5.99 24.63 1.55
N LEU A 440 5.49 24.06 0.46
CA LEU A 440 4.10 23.66 0.32
C LEU A 440 3.88 22.21 0.78
N GLN A 441 2.64 21.93 1.14
CA GLN A 441 2.12 20.60 1.46
C GLN A 441 0.74 20.44 0.80
N HIS A 442 0.39 19.20 0.43
CA HIS A 442 -0.94 18.86 -0.08
C HIS A 442 -1.73 18.11 1.00
N MET A 443 -3.00 18.46 1.18
CA MET A 443 -3.91 17.72 2.05
C MET A 443 -4.55 16.58 1.27
N ASN A 444 -4.30 15.33 1.67
CA ASN A 444 -4.88 14.16 1.02
C ASN A 444 -6.39 14.08 1.24
N VAL A 445 -6.84 14.55 2.40
CA VAL A 445 -8.25 14.70 2.73
C VAL A 445 -8.56 16.19 2.82
N PRO A 446 -9.49 16.72 2.00
CA PRO A 446 -9.94 18.10 2.12
C PRO A 446 -10.33 18.45 3.56
N LEU A 447 -9.85 19.59 4.07
CA LEU A 447 -10.05 19.99 5.48
C LEU A 447 -11.52 20.02 5.91
N LYS A 448 -12.42 20.37 4.99
CA LYS A 448 -13.87 20.41 5.21
C LYS A 448 -14.53 19.02 5.30
N GLN A 449 -13.86 17.98 4.84
CA GLN A 449 -14.34 16.60 4.86
C GLN A 449 -13.87 15.84 6.10
N LEU A 450 -12.76 16.27 6.73
CA LEU A 450 -12.34 15.70 8.01
C LEU A 450 -13.47 15.75 9.04
N VAL A 451 -13.48 14.79 9.96
CA VAL A 451 -14.53 14.65 10.99
C VAL A 451 -13.91 14.77 12.39
N PRO A 452 -14.05 15.92 13.09
CA PRO A 452 -14.71 17.15 12.65
C PRO A 452 -13.88 17.96 11.64
N PRO A 453 -14.52 18.86 10.86
CA PRO A 453 -13.82 19.71 9.88
C PRO A 453 -12.75 20.59 10.52
N LYS A 454 -11.67 20.84 9.77
CA LYS A 454 -10.53 21.65 10.20
C LYS A 454 -10.47 22.97 9.45
N ARG A 455 -9.91 24.00 10.08
CA ARG A 455 -9.85 25.36 9.50
C ARG A 455 -8.57 25.60 8.72
N SER A 456 -7.48 24.97 9.13
CA SER A 456 -6.18 25.09 8.47
C SER A 456 -5.41 23.77 8.49
N PRO A 457 -4.42 23.61 7.58
CA PRO A 457 -3.51 22.45 7.61
C PRO A 457 -2.70 22.31 8.90
N ASP A 458 -2.48 23.41 9.64
CA ASP A 458 -1.69 23.41 10.89
C ASP A 458 -2.44 22.73 12.05
N GLU A 459 -3.78 22.66 11.98
CA GLU A 459 -4.62 21.93 12.93
C GLU A 459 -4.64 20.41 12.69
N VAL A 460 -3.91 19.93 11.67
CA VAL A 460 -3.90 18.53 11.23
C VAL A 460 -2.54 17.91 11.49
N SER A 461 -2.54 16.70 12.04
CA SER A 461 -1.34 15.92 12.32
C SER A 461 -0.49 15.67 11.06
N ASN A 462 0.84 15.69 11.22
CA ASN A 462 1.78 15.39 10.15
C ASN A 462 1.91 13.87 9.94
N THR A 463 0.95 13.28 9.24
CA THR A 463 0.98 11.87 8.86
C THR A 463 0.91 11.74 7.34
N CYS A 464 1.51 10.68 6.79
CA CYS A 464 1.46 10.41 5.35
C CYS A 464 0.03 10.12 4.84
N PHE A 465 -0.90 9.79 5.74
CA PHE A 465 -2.32 9.59 5.44
C PHE A 465 -3.05 10.91 5.19
N LEU A 466 -2.72 11.97 5.93
CA LEU A 466 -3.42 13.25 5.86
C LEU A 466 -2.69 14.29 4.99
N LYS A 467 -1.36 14.20 4.93
CA LYS A 467 -0.52 15.18 4.24
C LYS A 467 0.44 14.49 3.29
N TYR A 468 0.56 15.04 2.09
CA TYR A 468 1.59 14.71 1.14
C TYR A 468 2.57 15.87 0.99
N LEU A 469 3.84 15.58 1.26
CA LEU A 469 4.92 16.57 1.23
C LEU A 469 5.73 16.52 -0.07
N GLY A 470 5.54 15.47 -0.88
CA GLY A 470 6.32 15.17 -2.07
C GLY A 470 7.00 13.80 -2.00
N PRO A 471 7.54 13.29 -3.13
CA PRO A 471 8.07 11.94 -3.21
C PRO A 471 9.37 11.80 -2.41
N THR A 472 9.57 10.61 -1.85
CA THR A 472 10.73 10.26 -1.03
C THR A 472 11.50 9.07 -1.63
N GLY A 473 12.80 9.05 -1.39
CA GLY A 473 13.71 7.96 -1.72
C GLY A 473 14.61 7.62 -0.55
N ALA A 474 14.96 6.34 -0.42
CA ALA A 474 15.90 5.86 0.58
C ALA A 474 16.83 4.82 -0.05
N LEU A 475 18.10 4.82 0.35
CA LEU A 475 19.08 3.79 -0.02
C LEU A 475 20.13 3.66 1.07
N ARG A 476 20.34 2.42 1.53
CA ARG A 476 21.50 2.04 2.34
C ARG A 476 22.72 1.92 1.45
N VAL A 477 23.81 2.60 1.76
CA VAL A 477 25.00 2.69 0.90
C VAL A 477 25.58 1.32 0.60
N THR A 478 25.67 0.41 1.58
CA THR A 478 26.19 -0.94 1.31
C THR A 478 25.30 -1.79 0.38
N HIS A 479 24.03 -1.41 0.20
CA HIS A 479 23.10 -2.08 -0.72
C HIS A 479 23.20 -1.55 -2.16
N ALA A 480 23.85 -0.40 -2.38
CA ALA A 480 23.93 0.24 -3.70
C ALA A 480 24.57 -0.66 -4.78
N ARG A 481 25.51 -1.53 -4.40
CA ARG A 481 26.17 -2.50 -5.29
C ARG A 481 25.29 -3.67 -5.71
N THR A 482 24.14 -3.83 -5.06
CA THR A 482 23.14 -4.85 -5.45
C THR A 482 22.19 -4.35 -6.54
N LYS A 483 22.44 -3.16 -7.12
CA LYS A 483 21.65 -2.60 -8.22
C LYS A 483 21.51 -3.60 -9.36
N ILE A 484 20.27 -3.82 -9.79
CA ILE A 484 19.94 -4.63 -10.95
C ILE A 484 20.15 -3.75 -12.20
N PRO A 485 20.97 -4.18 -13.17
CA PRO A 485 21.13 -3.46 -14.42
C PRO A 485 19.79 -3.28 -15.16
N SER A 486 19.61 -2.12 -15.78
CA SER A 486 18.46 -1.81 -16.65
C SER A 486 18.98 -1.23 -17.95
N SER A 487 18.43 -1.68 -19.08
CA SER A 487 18.69 -1.09 -20.39
C SER A 487 18.00 0.26 -20.57
N ASP A 488 16.90 0.49 -19.86
CA ASP A 488 16.24 1.79 -19.81
C ASP A 488 16.97 2.66 -18.78
N PRO A 489 17.67 3.73 -19.21
CA PRO A 489 18.34 4.64 -18.31
C PRO A 489 17.34 5.37 -17.39
N ASN A 490 16.05 5.42 -17.69
CA ASN A 490 15.00 6.14 -16.95
C ASN A 490 14.12 5.25 -16.08
N ALA A 491 14.34 3.94 -16.09
CA ALA A 491 13.61 3.01 -15.24
C ALA A 491 13.83 3.30 -13.74
N TRP A 492 12.81 2.96 -12.95
CA TRP A 492 12.91 2.94 -11.50
C TRP A 492 14.07 2.03 -11.06
N PRO A 493 15.03 2.50 -10.24
CA PRO A 493 16.17 1.70 -9.83
C PRO A 493 15.71 0.54 -8.93
N LYS A 494 16.13 -0.68 -9.27
CA LYS A 494 15.87 -1.88 -8.48
C LYS A 494 17.17 -2.41 -7.87
N TYR A 495 17.09 -2.92 -6.65
CA TYR A 495 18.22 -3.45 -5.89
C TYR A 495 17.89 -4.85 -5.38
N ARG A 496 18.82 -5.79 -5.50
CA ARG A 496 18.61 -7.17 -5.01
C ARG A 496 18.57 -7.22 -3.49
N ASN A 497 19.28 -6.35 -2.78
CA ASN A 497 19.35 -6.33 -1.30
C ASN A 497 19.78 -7.67 -0.69
N ASP A 498 20.48 -8.51 -1.44
CA ASP A 498 20.91 -9.87 -1.09
C ASP A 498 22.26 -9.92 -0.37
N LYS A 499 23.01 -8.81 -0.38
CA LYS A 499 24.31 -8.66 0.29
C LYS A 499 24.58 -7.20 0.67
N LYS A 500 25.51 -7.03 1.61
CA LYS A 500 26.13 -5.73 1.92
C LYS A 500 27.53 -5.70 1.35
N GLU A 501 27.86 -4.64 0.62
CA GLU A 501 29.22 -4.39 0.15
C GLU A 501 29.70 -3.03 0.66
N ALA A 502 30.80 -3.00 1.41
CA ALA A 502 31.34 -1.75 1.93
C ALA A 502 31.65 -0.77 0.80
N ALA A 503 31.31 0.51 1.00
CA ALA A 503 31.97 1.58 0.27
C ALA A 503 33.46 1.52 0.66
N GLY A 504 34.37 1.25 -0.29
CA GLY A 504 35.78 1.03 0.01
C GLY A 504 36.36 2.16 0.86
N LYS A 505 37.20 1.82 1.85
CA LYS A 505 37.87 2.81 2.72
C LYS A 505 38.63 3.83 1.86
N GLY A 506 38.21 5.09 1.91
CA GLY A 506 38.99 6.18 1.36
C GLY A 506 40.23 6.44 2.23
N ARG A 507 41.40 6.01 1.73
CA ARG A 507 42.68 6.75 1.68
C ARG A 507 43.85 5.78 1.48
N SER A 508 44.40 5.75 0.27
CA SER A 508 45.85 5.61 0.07
C SER A 508 46.23 6.04 -1.36
N SER A 509 47.39 6.67 -1.45
CA SER A 509 48.05 7.22 -2.62
C SER A 509 48.05 6.31 -3.86
N ILE A 510 47.58 6.87 -4.99
CA ILE A 510 48.03 6.77 -6.40
C ILE A 510 46.81 6.87 -7.33
N SER A 511 46.84 7.91 -8.20
CA SER A 511 45.91 8.23 -9.30
C SER A 511 44.50 8.76 -8.94
N PRO A 512 44.21 10.06 -9.18
CA PRO A 512 42.90 10.67 -8.95
C PRO A 512 41.94 10.36 -10.10
N ARG A 513 41.56 9.10 -10.31
CA ARG A 513 40.46 8.72 -11.23
C ARG A 513 39.80 7.41 -10.79
N SER A 514 39.00 7.47 -9.73
CA SER A 514 37.92 6.50 -9.53
C SER A 514 36.75 7.22 -8.89
N SER A 515 36.12 8.07 -9.69
CA SER A 515 34.74 8.51 -9.48
C SER A 515 33.84 7.27 -9.44
N TYR A 516 33.16 7.06 -8.32
CA TYR A 516 32.20 5.98 -8.20
C TYR A 516 30.98 6.30 -9.07
N LEU A 517 30.97 5.71 -10.28
CA LEU A 517 29.92 5.86 -11.27
C LEU A 517 28.62 5.17 -10.82
N ALA A 518 27.60 5.96 -10.52
CA ALA A 518 26.21 5.57 -10.69
C ALA A 518 25.52 6.64 -11.54
N SER A 519 25.63 6.56 -12.87
CA SER A 519 25.08 7.55 -13.80
C SER A 519 23.54 7.48 -13.92
N TRP A 520 22.77 8.36 -13.28
CA TRP A 520 21.29 8.42 -13.37
C TRP A 520 20.71 9.84 -13.28
N HIS A 521 19.95 10.26 -14.28
CA HIS A 521 19.57 11.65 -14.50
C HIS A 521 18.30 12.10 -13.72
N TYR A 522 18.29 13.28 -13.09
CA TYR A 522 17.12 13.80 -12.35
C TYR A 522 16.15 14.53 -13.25
N PHE A 523 14.83 14.30 -13.11
CA PHE A 523 13.81 14.91 -13.97
C PHE A 523 12.52 15.25 -13.22
#